data_AF-A0A523TDE4-F1
#
_entry.id   AF-A0A523TDE4-F1
#
_cell.length_a   1.000
_cell.length_b   1.000
_cell.length_c   1.000
_cell.angle_alpha   90.00
_cell.angle_beta   90.00
_cell.angle_gamma   90.00
#
_symmetry.space_group_name_H-M   'P 1'
#
loop_
_entity.id
_entity.type
_entity.pdbx_description
1 polymer ?
#
loop_
_entity_poly.entity_id
_entity_poly.type
_entity_poly.pdbx_seq_one_letter_code
_entity_poly.pdbx_strand_id
1 'polypeptide(L)'
;MSNRQEQVACIFCGRCVIRDRLDLDKVSTVWDIGYKVLQVREMLAGPGRGHKGKNKGSGFPVIPEESLSIVELAQDSSYDDLVEALKSRLLLIVKAYIEAGIIDKSEI
;
A
#
# COMPACT_ATOMS: atom_id res chain seq x y z
N MET A 1 33.05 -11.78 -3.81
CA MET A 1 31.62 -11.54 -4.03
C MET A 1 31.26 -10.18 -3.44
N SER A 2 30.57 -9.34 -4.19
CA SER A 2 30.12 -8.03 -3.71
C SER A 2 28.98 -8.23 -2.70
N ASN A 3 29.17 -7.86 -1.42
CA ASN A 3 28.16 -7.88 -0.36
C ASN A 3 27.11 -6.75 -0.52
N ARG A 4 26.72 -6.44 -1.76
CA ARG A 4 25.75 -5.37 -2.05
C ARG A 4 24.36 -5.98 -2.20
N GLN A 5 23.39 -5.37 -1.55
CA GLN A 5 21.98 -5.75 -1.62
C GLN A 5 21.19 -4.61 -2.26
N GLU A 6 20.47 -4.92 -3.33
CA GLU A 6 19.57 -3.96 -3.97
C GLU A 6 18.20 -3.99 -3.30
N GLN A 7 17.69 -2.79 -3.03
CA GLN A 7 16.37 -2.62 -2.43
C GLN A 7 15.56 -1.63 -3.26
N VAL A 8 14.27 -1.92 -3.40
CA VAL A 8 13.29 -1.09 -4.10
C VAL A 8 12.42 -0.39 -3.06
N ALA A 9 12.37 0.94 -3.11
CA ALA A 9 11.47 1.73 -2.27
C ALA A 9 10.05 1.76 -2.86
N CYS A 10 9.04 1.53 -2.03
CA CYS A 10 7.63 1.70 -2.40
C CYS A 10 7.37 3.17 -2.78
N ILE A 11 6.82 3.41 -3.97
CA ILE A 11 6.53 4.76 -4.49
C ILE A 11 5.54 5.55 -3.61
N PHE A 12 4.66 4.85 -2.88
CA PHE A 12 3.66 5.46 -2.00
C PHE A 12 4.21 5.80 -0.60
N CYS A 13 4.89 4.86 0.06
CA CYS A 13 5.26 5.00 1.48
C CYS A 13 6.77 4.99 1.76
N GLY A 14 7.63 4.86 0.73
CA GLY A 14 9.09 4.86 0.86
C GLY A 14 9.70 3.63 1.52
N ARG A 15 8.90 2.68 2.03
CA ARG A 15 9.42 1.44 2.61
C ARG A 15 10.17 0.62 1.57
N CYS A 16 11.39 0.20 1.92
CA CYS A 16 12.25 -0.58 1.05
C CYS A 16 12.01 -2.09 1.21
N VAL A 17 11.97 -2.80 0.09
CA VAL A 17 11.97 -4.26 0.04
C VAL A 17 13.16 -4.73 -0.79
N ILE A 18 13.74 -5.88 -0.45
CA ILE A 18 14.77 -6.51 -1.27
C ILE A 18 14.19 -6.78 -2.66
N ARG A 19 14.89 -6.35 -3.72
CA ARG A 19 14.41 -6.44 -5.10
C ARG A 19 13.91 -7.84 -5.45
N ASP A 20 14.68 -8.87 -5.12
CA ASP A 20 14.36 -10.26 -5.46
C ASP A 20 13.21 -10.87 -4.62
N ARG A 21 12.69 -10.12 -3.63
CA ARG A 21 11.48 -10.48 -2.85
C ARG A 21 10.24 -9.72 -3.32
N LEU A 22 10.36 -8.83 -4.30
CA LEU A 22 9.24 -8.10 -4.85
C LEU A 22 8.46 -9.02 -5.79
N ASP A 23 7.20 -9.26 -5.46
CA ASP A 23 6.26 -10.00 -6.29
C ASP A 23 5.67 -9.05 -7.34
N LEU A 24 6.23 -9.05 -8.55
CA LEU A 24 5.87 -8.12 -9.62
C LEU A 24 4.42 -8.29 -10.09
N ASP A 25 3.89 -9.51 -10.07
CA ASP A 25 2.51 -9.79 -10.49
C ASP A 25 1.51 -9.09 -9.57
N LYS A 26 1.80 -9.06 -8.26
CA LYS A 26 0.97 -8.30 -7.29
C LYS A 26 1.11 -6.79 -7.42
N VAL A 27 2.21 -6.29 -7.97
CA VAL A 27 2.39 -4.85 -8.19
C VAL A 27 1.49 -4.35 -9.32
N SER A 28 1.33 -5.12 -10.39
CA SER A 28 0.61 -4.69 -11.60
C SER A 28 -0.89 -4.98 -11.62
N THR A 29 -1.41 -5.85 -10.74
CA THR A 29 -2.78 -6.39 -10.88
C THR A 29 -3.76 -6.02 -9.76
N VAL A 30 -3.31 -5.37 -8.69
CA VAL A 30 -4.08 -5.27 -7.44
C VAL A 30 -4.84 -3.94 -7.31
N TRP A 31 -4.49 -2.92 -8.09
CA TRP A 31 -4.98 -1.55 -7.87
C TRP A 31 -6.06 -1.18 -8.88
N ASP A 32 -7.32 -1.36 -8.50
CA ASP A 32 -8.48 -0.76 -9.17
C ASP A 32 -9.20 0.22 -8.22
N ILE A 33 -10.31 0.79 -8.68
CA ILE A 33 -11.10 1.76 -7.90
C ILE A 33 -11.71 1.15 -6.62
N GLY A 34 -11.89 -0.17 -6.56
CA GLY A 34 -12.38 -0.91 -5.41
C GLY A 34 -11.29 -1.33 -4.42
N TYR A 35 -10.01 -1.11 -4.76
CA TYR A 35 -8.90 -1.43 -3.88
C TYR A 35 -9.01 -0.68 -2.55
N LYS A 36 -9.00 -1.43 -1.44
CA LYS A 36 -9.15 -0.91 -0.09
C LYS A 36 -7.86 -0.23 0.40
N VAL A 37 -7.77 1.07 0.17
CA VAL A 37 -6.62 1.91 0.54
C VAL A 37 -6.54 2.18 2.05
N LEU A 38 -7.69 2.30 2.72
CA LEU A 38 -7.76 2.33 4.18
C LEU A 38 -8.11 0.93 4.68
N GLN A 39 -7.22 0.36 5.49
CA GLN A 39 -7.43 -0.96 6.09
C GLN A 39 -7.68 -0.84 7.58
N VAL A 40 -8.87 -1.23 8.01
CA VAL A 40 -9.17 -1.39 9.43
C VAL A 40 -8.66 -2.76 9.87
N ARG A 41 -8.02 -2.82 11.03
CA ARG A 41 -7.39 -4.04 11.54
C ARG A 41 -7.78 -4.27 12.98
N GLU A 42 -8.11 -5.52 13.30
CA GLU A 42 -8.38 -5.91 14.68
C GLU A 42 -7.06 -6.12 15.42
N MET A 43 -6.94 -5.52 16.61
CA MET A 43 -5.78 -5.78 17.47
C MET A 43 -6.04 -7.03 18.31
N LEU A 44 -5.45 -8.16 17.88
CA LEU A 44 -5.54 -9.41 18.62
C LEU A 44 -4.39 -9.58 19.61
N ALA A 45 -4.58 -10.47 20.58
CA ALA A 45 -3.54 -10.80 21.55
C ALA A 45 -2.25 -11.20 20.82
N GLY A 46 -1.17 -10.46 21.08
CA GLY A 46 0.15 -10.77 20.54
C GLY A 46 0.57 -12.18 20.99
N PRO A 47 1.36 -12.92 20.18
CA PRO A 47 1.99 -14.13 20.68
C PRO A 47 2.90 -13.70 21.82
N GLY A 48 2.56 -14.06 23.06
CA GLY A 48 3.47 -13.90 24.19
C GLY A 48 4.85 -14.45 23.84
N ARG A 49 5.92 -13.90 24.44
CA ARG A 49 7.30 -14.34 24.18
C ARG A 49 7.36 -15.89 24.18
N GLY A 50 7.64 -16.49 23.01
CA GLY A 50 7.79 -17.94 22.84
C GLY A 50 6.63 -18.70 22.17
N HIS A 51 5.52 -18.07 21.80
CA HIS A 51 4.35 -18.75 21.22
C HIS A 51 3.99 -18.28 19.80
N LYS A 52 4.99 -18.10 18.93
CA LYS A 52 4.74 -17.89 17.49
C LYS A 52 4.00 -19.12 16.93
N GLY A 53 2.77 -18.92 16.43
CA GLY A 53 2.03 -19.92 15.65
C GLY A 53 1.03 -20.80 16.40
N LYS A 54 0.79 -20.60 17.71
CA LYS A 54 -0.20 -21.41 18.46
C LYS A 54 -1.61 -20.83 18.54
N ASN A 55 -1.77 -19.52 18.32
CA ASN A 55 -3.08 -18.88 18.34
C ASN A 55 -3.53 -18.61 16.90
N LYS A 56 -4.65 -19.24 16.48
CA LYS A 56 -5.30 -19.01 15.17
C LYS A 56 -5.83 -17.57 14.96
N GLY A 57 -5.54 -16.66 15.89
CA GLY A 57 -5.88 -15.24 15.82
C GLY A 57 -4.82 -14.40 16.52
N SER A 58 -3.54 -14.55 16.19
CA SER A 58 -2.49 -13.64 16.66
C SER A 58 -2.11 -12.66 15.56
N GLY A 59 -1.94 -11.37 15.90
CA GLY A 59 -1.50 -10.33 14.96
C GLY A 59 -2.54 -9.23 14.75
N PHE A 60 -2.49 -8.59 13.57
CA PHE A 60 -3.39 -7.50 13.17
C PHE A 60 -4.11 -7.86 11.86
N PRO A 61 -5.04 -8.84 11.86
CA PRO A 61 -5.79 -9.17 10.65
C PRO A 61 -6.61 -7.96 10.17
N VAL A 62 -6.78 -7.86 8.86
CA VAL A 62 -7.65 -6.84 8.24
C VAL A 62 -9.09 -7.25 8.45
N ILE A 63 -9.95 -6.28 8.76
CA ILE A 63 -11.42 -6.40 8.77
C ILE A 63 -11.91 -5.86 7.42
N PRO A 64 -12.21 -6.73 6.43
CA PRO A 64 -12.47 -6.29 5.05
C PRO A 64 -13.70 -5.39 4.93
N GLU A 65 -14.74 -5.63 5.74
CA GLU A 65 -16.03 -4.93 5.69
C GLU A 65 -15.93 -3.50 6.22
N GLU A 66 -14.98 -3.24 7.11
CA GLU A 66 -14.70 -1.90 7.67
C GLU A 66 -13.63 -1.16 6.86
N SER A 67 -12.97 -1.84 5.91
CA SER A 67 -11.93 -1.25 5.08
C SER A 67 -12.54 -0.50 3.89
N LEU A 68 -11.95 0.64 3.54
CA LEU A 68 -12.50 1.59 2.57
C LEU A 68 -11.57 1.79 1.37
N SER A 69 -12.17 1.80 0.19
CA SER A 69 -11.59 2.24 -1.08
C SER A 69 -11.54 3.76 -1.16
N ILE A 70 -10.83 4.29 -2.14
CA ILE A 70 -10.75 5.75 -2.33
C ILE A 70 -12.12 6.37 -2.65
N VAL A 71 -13.01 5.64 -3.31
CA VAL A 71 -14.38 6.10 -3.62
C VAL A 71 -15.23 6.16 -2.36
N GLU A 72 -15.17 5.14 -1.53
CA GLU A 72 -15.91 5.11 -0.26
C GLU A 72 -15.40 6.21 0.69
N LEU A 73 -14.08 6.44 0.74
CA LEU A 73 -13.51 7.55 1.51
C LEU A 73 -14.01 8.92 1.03
N ALA A 74 -14.11 9.13 -0.29
CA ALA A 74 -14.58 10.40 -0.86
C ALA A 74 -16.08 10.67 -0.63
N GLN A 75 -16.84 9.69 -0.15
CA GLN A 75 -18.26 9.86 0.19
C GLN A 75 -18.47 10.36 1.63
N ASP A 76 -17.44 10.32 2.48
CA ASP A 76 -17.50 10.72 3.88
C ASP A 76 -16.53 11.88 4.13
N SER A 77 -17.09 13.05 4.42
CA SER A 77 -16.33 14.29 4.61
C SER A 77 -15.37 14.27 5.79
N SER A 78 -15.48 13.31 6.71
CA SER A 78 -14.48 13.12 7.76
C SER A 78 -13.11 12.66 7.23
N TYR A 79 -13.04 12.19 5.99
CA TYR A 79 -11.81 11.75 5.33
C TYR A 79 -11.31 12.72 4.24
N ASP A 80 -11.90 13.90 4.06
CA ASP A 80 -11.54 14.84 2.98
C ASP A 80 -10.03 15.14 2.93
N ASP A 81 -9.42 15.44 4.09
CA ASP A 81 -7.98 15.71 4.19
C ASP A 81 -7.13 14.51 3.76
N LEU A 82 -7.57 13.29 4.11
CA LEU A 82 -6.88 12.06 3.75
C LEU A 82 -6.97 11.80 2.24
N VAL A 83 -8.16 11.97 1.67
CA VAL A 83 -8.41 11.83 0.23
C VAL A 83 -7.55 12.84 -0.55
N GLU A 84 -7.51 14.09 -0.11
CA GLU A 84 -6.73 15.15 -0.76
C GLU A 84 -5.22 14.86 -0.70
N ALA A 85 -4.73 14.39 0.45
CA ALA A 85 -3.32 14.02 0.62
C ALA A 85 -2.92 12.86 -0.29
N LEU A 86 -3.74 11.80 -0.37
CA LEU A 86 -3.49 10.64 -1.22
C LEU A 86 -3.53 11.02 -2.71
N LYS A 87 -4.53 11.80 -3.13
CA LYS A 87 -4.64 12.35 -4.49
C LYS A 87 -3.40 13.17 -4.86
N SER A 88 -3.01 14.10 -3.99
CA SER A 88 -1.84 14.95 -4.20
C SER A 88 -0.56 14.14 -4.34
N ARG A 89 -0.37 13.12 -3.51
CA ARG A 89 0.79 12.23 -3.60
C ARG A 89 0.80 11.43 -4.90
N LEU A 90 -0.34 10.88 -5.32
CA LEU A 90 -0.45 10.14 -6.59
C LEU A 90 -0.09 11.04 -7.77
N LEU A 91 -0.62 12.27 -7.81
CA LEU A 91 -0.31 13.22 -8.88
C LEU A 91 1.17 13.59 -8.92
N LEU A 92 1.84 13.72 -7.77
CA LEU A 92 3.29 13.95 -7.72
C LEU A 92 4.07 12.78 -8.32
N ILE A 93 3.67 11.55 -8.03
CA ILE A 93 4.30 10.35 -8.61
C ILE A 93 4.09 10.33 -10.11
N VAL A 94 2.85 10.49 -10.59
CA VAL A 94 2.53 10.51 -12.02
C VAL A 94 3.32 11.60 -12.75
N LYS A 95 3.35 12.82 -12.22
CA LYS A 95 4.13 13.93 -12.79
C LYS A 95 5.62 13.58 -12.92
N ALA A 96 6.21 13.00 -11.89
CA ALA A 96 7.62 12.60 -11.93
C ALA A 96 7.90 11.56 -13.03
N TYR A 97 6.96 10.63 -13.27
CA TYR A 97 7.11 9.62 -14.32
C TYR A 97 6.90 10.20 -15.73
N ILE A 98 6.01 11.18 -15.88
CA ILE A 98 5.86 11.95 -17.12
C ILE A 98 7.13 12.75 -17.41
N GLU A 99 7.66 13.46 -16.42
CA GLU A 99 8.91 14.24 -16.54
C GLU A 99 10.12 13.34 -16.88
N ALA A 100 10.13 12.11 -16.38
CA ALA A 100 11.14 11.11 -16.73
C ALA A 100 10.94 10.46 -18.11
N GLY A 101 9.83 10.75 -18.81
CA GLY A 101 9.49 10.14 -20.10
C GLY A 101 9.12 8.66 -20.02
N ILE A 102 8.72 8.18 -18.84
CA ILE A 102 8.32 6.78 -18.60
C ILE A 102 6.84 6.58 -18.90
N ILE A 103 6.01 7.59 -18.61
CA ILE A 103 4.57 7.60 -18.89
C ILE A 103 4.29 8.75 -19.87
N ASP A 104 3.56 8.47 -20.95
CA ASP A 104 2.98 9.49 -21.81
C ASP A 104 1.61 9.94 -21.30
N LYS A 105 1.23 11.20 -21.59
CA LYS A 105 -0.08 11.73 -21.20
C LYS A 105 -1.25 10.95 -21.80
N SER A 106 -1.05 10.23 -22.91
CA SER A 106 -2.06 9.39 -23.55
C SER A 106 -2.33 8.06 -22.84
N GLU A 107 -1.48 7.65 -21.88
CA GLU A 107 -1.65 6.42 -21.11
C GLU A 107 -2.51 6.60 -19.84
N ILE A 108 -2.90 7.84 -19.52
CA ILE A 108 -3.61 8.22 -18.28
C ILE A 108 -5.06 8.60 -18.59
#